data_AF-A0A7X6YB13-F1
#
_entry.id   AF-A0A7X6YB13-F1
#
_cell.length_a   1.000
_cell.length_b   1.000
_cell.length_c   1.000
_cell.angle_alpha   90.00
_cell.angle_beta   90.00
_cell.angle_gamma   90.00
#
_symmetry.space_group_name_H-M   'P 1'
#
loop_
_entity.id
_entity.type
_entity.pdbx_description
1 polymer ?
#
loop_
_entity_poly.entity_id
_entity_poly.type
_entity_poly.pdbx_seq_one_letter_code
_entity_poly.pdbx_strand_id
1 'polypeptide(L)'
;MTPFSFLKSEWPDVCEAAEKAAAAVHPDPRAACFYARRALELAMQWLYRNDETLRTPYQENLSALIHEPTFKTLAGEAIFSKARVINTLGNQAVHSHKPVRPYDALCAVRELFHTGYWLAWTYARADKPAPGLGFDESALSKAAPIPKQTLDQLQKLEAGLRERDEQLAAARAGNAALDEELKRLRAEVAAAKKASAAQPD
;
A
#
# COMPACT_ATOMS: atom_id res chain seq x y z
N MET A 1 -16.80 9.53 10.37
CA MET A 1 -16.01 9.07 9.20
C MET A 1 -14.54 9.19 9.57
N THR A 2 -13.72 8.22 9.16
CA THR A 2 -12.26 8.28 9.36
C THR A 2 -11.63 9.19 8.30
N PRO A 3 -10.44 9.76 8.54
CA PRO A 3 -9.77 10.61 7.56
C PRO A 3 -9.47 9.91 6.23
N PHE A 4 -9.42 8.58 6.21
CA PHE A 4 -8.99 7.77 5.06
C PHE A 4 -10.12 7.04 4.34
N SER A 5 -11.38 7.31 4.68
CA SER A 5 -12.52 6.54 4.15
C SER A 5 -12.64 6.57 2.62
N PHE A 6 -12.08 7.60 1.96
CA PHE A 6 -12.04 7.70 0.50
C PHE A 6 -11.17 6.63 -0.18
N LEU A 7 -10.29 5.94 0.56
CA LEU A 7 -9.49 4.83 0.05
C LEU A 7 -10.24 3.49 0.07
N LYS A 8 -11.29 3.38 0.89
CA LYS A 8 -11.90 2.09 1.27
C LYS A 8 -12.43 1.29 0.09
N SER A 9 -13.00 1.96 -0.92
CA SER A 9 -13.65 1.27 -2.05
C SER A 9 -12.66 0.56 -2.97
N GLU A 10 -11.48 1.16 -3.20
CA GLU A 10 -10.52 0.70 -4.21
C GLU A 10 -9.26 0.10 -3.58
N TRP A 11 -8.88 0.57 -2.39
CA TRP A 11 -7.69 0.14 -1.65
C TRP A 11 -8.01 -0.15 -0.18
N PRO A 12 -8.82 -1.17 0.11
CA PRO A 12 -9.23 -1.50 1.48
C PRO A 12 -8.03 -1.77 2.41
N ASP A 13 -6.99 -2.46 1.93
CA ASP A 13 -5.79 -2.75 2.74
C ASP A 13 -4.99 -1.48 3.08
N VAL A 14 -4.90 -0.53 2.13
CA VAL A 14 -4.27 0.79 2.37
C VAL A 14 -5.09 1.59 3.37
N CYS A 15 -6.42 1.57 3.21
CA CYS A 15 -7.35 2.23 4.13
C CYS A 15 -7.21 1.67 5.55
N GLU A 16 -7.19 0.34 5.72
CA GLU A 16 -7.05 -0.30 7.03
C GLU A 16 -5.73 0.11 7.72
N ALA A 17 -4.61 0.05 6.99
CA ALA A 17 -3.32 0.47 7.54
C ALA A 17 -3.30 1.97 7.89
N ALA A 18 -3.88 2.82 7.03
CA ALA A 18 -3.94 4.25 7.26
C ALA A 18 -4.84 4.62 8.46
N GLU A 19 -5.96 3.92 8.65
CA GLU A 19 -6.83 4.09 9.81
C GLU A 19 -6.14 3.65 11.11
N LYS A 20 -5.37 2.55 11.10
CA LYS A 20 -4.53 2.17 12.24
C LYS A 20 -3.48 3.24 12.55
N ALA A 21 -2.86 3.82 11.52
CA ALA A 21 -1.91 4.92 11.69
C ALA A 21 -2.58 6.13 12.35
N ALA A 22 -3.74 6.54 11.85
CA ALA A 22 -4.53 7.65 12.39
C ALA A 22 -4.96 7.43 13.84
N ALA A 23 -5.42 6.22 14.18
CA ALA A 23 -5.84 5.87 15.54
C ALA A 23 -4.67 5.86 16.54
N ALA A 24 -3.45 5.61 16.07
CA ALA A 24 -2.26 5.53 16.91
C ALA A 24 -1.55 6.88 17.13
N VAL A 25 -1.87 7.95 16.38
CA VAL A 25 -1.10 9.23 16.38
C VAL A 25 -0.81 9.74 17.79
N HIS A 26 -1.83 9.80 18.65
CA HIS A 26 -1.71 10.30 20.02
C HIS A 26 -1.31 9.21 21.04
N PRO A 27 -1.96 8.04 21.09
CA PRO A 27 -1.67 7.07 22.15
C PRO A 27 -0.37 6.29 21.92
N ASP A 28 0.06 6.10 20.66
CA ASP A 28 1.30 5.42 20.30
C ASP A 28 1.94 5.99 19.02
N PRO A 29 2.71 7.09 19.14
CA PRO A 29 3.39 7.73 18.01
C PRO A 29 4.30 6.79 17.20
N ARG A 30 4.89 5.78 17.85
CA ARG A 30 5.77 4.82 17.16
C ARG A 30 4.95 3.91 16.26
N ALA A 31 3.85 3.35 16.77
CA ALA A 31 2.93 2.55 15.97
C ALA A 31 2.31 3.37 14.83
N ALA A 32 1.99 4.65 15.05
CA ALA A 32 1.48 5.53 13.99
C ALA A 32 2.43 5.64 12.80
N CYS A 33 3.72 5.92 13.05
CA CYS A 33 4.74 5.97 11.99
C CYS A 33 4.92 4.62 11.29
N PHE A 34 4.85 3.51 12.04
CA PHE A 34 4.92 2.16 11.48
C PHE A 34 3.77 1.90 10.50
N TYR A 35 2.53 2.10 10.93
CA TYR A 35 1.37 1.86 10.08
C TYR A 35 1.29 2.84 8.91
N ALA A 36 1.80 4.07 9.06
CA ALA A 36 1.88 5.00 7.95
C ALA A 36 2.82 4.51 6.84
N ARG A 37 3.99 3.97 7.20
CA ARG A 37 4.89 3.29 6.24
C ARG A 37 4.22 2.06 5.63
N ARG A 38 3.53 1.25 6.43
CA ARG A 38 2.80 0.08 5.92
C ARG A 38 1.74 0.46 4.87
N ALA A 39 0.97 1.51 5.12
CA ALA A 39 -0.02 1.99 4.16
C ALA A 39 0.65 2.46 2.85
N LEU A 40 1.79 3.16 2.97
CA LEU A 40 2.56 3.59 1.80
C LEU A 40 3.14 2.41 1.02
N GLU A 41 3.66 1.37 1.68
CA GLU A 41 4.12 0.13 1.03
C GLU A 41 3.03 -0.49 0.17
N LEU A 42 1.84 -0.68 0.74
CA LEU A 42 0.69 -1.25 0.03
C LEU A 42 0.28 -0.40 -1.17
N ALA A 43 0.26 0.92 -1.02
CA ALA A 43 -0.03 1.85 -2.11
C ALA A 43 1.01 1.76 -3.23
N MET A 44 2.30 1.74 -2.89
CA MET A 44 3.39 1.63 -3.87
C MET A 44 3.37 0.28 -4.59
N GLN A 45 3.20 -0.81 -3.87
CA GLN A 45 3.05 -2.14 -4.48
C GLN A 45 1.82 -2.24 -5.39
N TRP A 46 0.77 -1.47 -5.13
CA TRP A 46 -0.36 -1.40 -6.04
C TRP A 46 0.00 -0.57 -7.29
N LEU A 47 0.59 0.61 -7.12
CA LEU A 47 0.99 1.49 -8.22
C LEU A 47 1.88 0.77 -9.24
N TYR A 48 2.99 0.19 -8.78
CA TYR A 48 3.95 -0.49 -9.67
C TYR A 48 3.40 -1.74 -10.36
N ARG A 49 2.25 -2.24 -9.91
CA ARG A 49 1.58 -3.40 -10.50
C ARG A 49 0.51 -3.02 -11.50
N ASN A 50 -0.06 -1.81 -11.40
CA ASN A 50 -1.23 -1.39 -12.17
C ASN A 50 -0.94 -0.21 -13.10
N ASP A 51 0.20 0.46 -12.96
CA ASP A 51 0.61 1.55 -13.83
C ASP A 51 1.81 1.13 -14.68
N GLU A 52 1.58 0.94 -15.99
CA GLU A 52 2.61 0.51 -16.95
C GLU A 52 3.68 1.59 -17.22
N THR A 53 3.45 2.83 -16.80
CA THR A 53 4.46 3.91 -16.92
C THR A 53 5.56 3.77 -15.87
N LEU A 54 5.30 3.00 -14.81
CA LEU A 54 6.24 2.76 -13.73
C LEU A 54 7.17 1.58 -14.03
N ARG A 55 8.47 1.78 -13.79
CA ARG A 55 9.49 0.75 -13.96
C ARG A 55 9.86 0.14 -12.62
N THR A 56 9.56 -1.13 -12.41
CA THR A 56 9.95 -1.82 -11.17
C THR A 56 11.48 -1.89 -11.04
N PRO A 57 12.07 -1.36 -9.96
CA PRO A 57 13.51 -1.46 -9.70
C PRO A 57 13.92 -2.89 -9.33
N TYR A 58 15.21 -3.21 -9.46
CA TYR A 58 15.74 -4.53 -9.10
C TYR A 58 15.47 -4.92 -7.63
N GLN A 59 15.52 -3.95 -6.71
CA GLN A 59 15.15 -4.15 -5.32
C GLN A 59 13.70 -3.71 -5.11
N GLU A 60 12.84 -4.59 -4.63
CA GLU A 60 11.42 -4.29 -4.41
C GLU A 60 11.11 -3.73 -3.00
N ASN A 61 12.11 -3.17 -2.32
CA ASN A 61 11.88 -2.50 -1.05
C ASN A 61 11.28 -1.10 -1.26
N LEU A 62 10.54 -0.59 -0.27
CA LEU A 62 9.86 0.70 -0.37
C LEU A 62 10.81 1.85 -0.74
N SER A 63 12.03 1.87 -0.21
CA SER A 63 12.98 2.93 -0.50
C SER A 63 13.37 2.96 -1.98
N ALA A 64 13.60 1.79 -2.58
CA ALA A 64 13.90 1.65 -4.00
C ALA A 64 12.70 2.10 -4.86
N LEU A 65 11.48 1.70 -4.51
CA LEU A 65 10.25 2.14 -5.20
C LEU A 65 10.05 3.66 -5.12
N ILE A 66 10.38 4.30 -3.99
CA ILE A 66 10.26 5.76 -3.86
C ILE A 66 11.29 6.49 -4.72
N HIS A 67 12.53 5.98 -4.79
CA HIS A 67 13.64 6.67 -5.46
C HIS A 67 13.76 6.34 -6.95
N GLU A 68 12.91 5.46 -7.45
CA GLU A 68 12.88 5.17 -8.87
C GLU A 68 12.37 6.42 -9.65
N PRO A 69 13.06 6.83 -10.73
CA PRO A 69 12.76 8.07 -11.45
C PRO A 69 11.36 8.18 -12.06
N THR A 70 10.78 7.08 -12.56
CA THR A 70 9.42 7.08 -13.14
C THR A 70 8.36 7.40 -12.09
N PHE A 71 8.50 6.94 -10.84
CA PHE A 71 7.61 7.36 -9.76
C PHE A 71 7.65 8.86 -9.51
N LYS A 72 8.87 9.43 -9.41
CA LYS A 72 9.01 10.88 -9.20
C LYS A 72 8.44 11.69 -10.36
N THR A 73 8.58 11.19 -11.59
CA THR A 73 8.03 11.83 -12.80
C THR A 73 6.50 11.83 -12.78
N LEU A 74 5.90 10.69 -12.41
CA LEU A 74 4.46 10.51 -12.34
C LEU A 74 3.82 11.30 -11.19
N ALA A 75 4.37 11.19 -9.98
CA ALA A 75 3.78 11.74 -8.76
C ALA A 75 4.17 13.20 -8.48
N GLY A 76 5.27 13.67 -9.09
CA GLY A 76 5.83 14.99 -8.87
C GLY A 76 6.62 15.11 -7.56
N GLU A 77 7.38 16.22 -7.45
CA GLU A 77 8.31 16.48 -6.32
C GLU A 77 7.60 16.49 -4.96
N ALA A 78 6.38 17.02 -4.92
CA ALA A 78 5.63 17.14 -3.68
C ALA A 78 5.30 15.77 -3.10
N ILE A 79 4.69 14.88 -3.89
CA ILE A 79 4.33 13.53 -3.41
C ILE A 79 5.56 12.69 -3.14
N PHE A 80 6.59 12.80 -3.99
CA PHE A 80 7.90 12.16 -3.74
C PHE A 80 8.49 12.56 -2.37
N SER A 81 8.50 13.85 -2.05
CA SER A 81 9.01 14.34 -0.77
C SER A 81 8.20 13.81 0.41
N LYS A 82 6.87 13.74 0.28
CA LYS A 82 5.97 13.19 1.30
C LYS A 82 6.20 11.71 1.54
N ALA A 83 6.31 10.92 0.47
CA ALA A 83 6.63 9.50 0.55
C ALA A 83 7.97 9.25 1.25
N ARG A 84 8.99 10.09 0.99
CA ARG A 84 10.28 10.02 1.69
C ARG A 84 10.15 10.28 3.20
N VAL A 85 9.39 11.30 3.60
CA VAL A 85 9.15 11.60 5.03
C VAL A 85 8.51 10.39 5.72
N ILE A 86 7.48 9.80 5.13
CA ILE A 86 6.79 8.61 5.68
C ILE A 86 7.78 7.45 5.81
N ASN A 87 8.57 7.17 4.77
CA ASN A 87 9.55 6.08 4.78
C ASN A 87 10.62 6.30 5.87
N THR A 88 11.16 7.51 6.00
CA THR A 88 12.16 7.85 7.03
C THR A 88 11.60 7.66 8.44
N LEU A 89 10.41 8.21 8.72
CA LEU A 89 9.79 8.11 10.04
C LEU A 89 9.36 6.68 10.39
N GLY A 90 8.86 5.93 9.41
CA GLY A 90 8.53 4.52 9.57
C GLY A 90 9.76 3.64 9.82
N ASN A 91 10.86 3.85 9.09
CA ASN A 91 12.10 3.13 9.34
C ASN A 91 12.66 3.44 10.74
N GLN A 92 12.57 4.69 11.19
CA GLN A 92 12.94 5.05 12.56
C GLN A 92 12.06 4.31 13.60
N ALA A 93 10.77 4.13 13.33
CA ALA A 93 9.84 3.46 14.23
C ALA A 93 10.14 1.97 14.44
N VAL A 94 10.80 1.30 13.48
CA VAL A 94 11.09 -0.15 13.54
C VAL A 94 12.56 -0.47 13.78
N HIS A 95 13.48 0.42 13.35
CA HIS A 95 14.91 0.14 13.39
C HIS A 95 15.69 1.05 14.35
N SER A 96 15.04 2.00 15.03
CA SER A 96 15.69 2.87 16.00
C SER A 96 15.13 2.71 17.42
N HIS A 97 16.03 2.65 18.41
CA HIS A 97 15.67 2.74 19.83
C HIS A 97 15.30 4.18 20.25
N LYS A 98 15.54 5.20 19.41
CA LYS A 98 15.19 6.59 19.72
C LYS A 98 13.67 6.74 19.87
N PRO A 99 13.19 7.53 20.84
CA PRO A 99 11.75 7.81 20.96
C PRO A 99 11.23 8.52 19.71
N VAL A 100 10.04 8.15 19.26
CA VAL A 100 9.31 8.83 18.18
C VAL A 100 8.52 9.97 18.80
N ARG A 101 8.66 11.19 18.26
CA ARG A 101 7.96 12.37 18.80
C ARG A 101 6.51 12.37 18.33
N PRO A 102 5.55 12.87 19.13
CA PRO A 102 4.17 13.01 18.68
C PRO A 102 4.01 13.84 17.40
N TYR A 103 4.84 14.88 17.24
CA TYR A 103 4.89 15.69 16.03
C TYR A 103 5.28 14.86 14.79
N ASP A 104 6.22 13.93 14.93
CA ASP A 104 6.65 13.07 13.83
C ASP A 104 5.50 12.13 13.40
N ALA A 105 4.77 11.56 14.36
CA ALA A 105 3.60 10.73 14.07
C ALA A 105 2.49 11.50 13.33
N LEU A 106 2.17 12.71 13.80
CA LEU A 106 1.20 13.58 13.13
C LEU A 106 1.67 13.93 11.71
N CYS A 107 2.95 14.26 11.55
CA CYS A 107 3.55 14.55 10.25
C CYS A 107 3.43 13.34 9.31
N ALA A 108 3.80 12.14 9.75
CA ALA A 108 3.70 10.92 8.96
C ALA A 108 2.26 10.64 8.49
N VAL A 109 1.27 10.79 9.38
CA VAL A 109 -0.15 10.56 9.04
C VAL A 109 -0.70 11.66 8.11
N ARG A 110 -0.32 12.92 8.31
CA ARG A 110 -0.70 14.01 7.39
C ARG A 110 -0.11 13.80 6.00
N GLU A 111 1.17 13.45 5.90
CA GLU A 111 1.79 13.19 4.60
C GLU A 111 1.21 11.94 3.93
N LEU A 112 0.84 10.93 4.73
CA LEU A 112 0.11 9.76 4.22
C LEU A 112 -1.27 10.16 3.67
N PHE A 113 -2.00 11.04 4.35
CA PHE A 113 -3.28 11.55 3.85
C PHE A 113 -3.14 12.22 2.49
N HIS A 114 -2.16 13.10 2.33
CA HIS A 114 -1.91 13.76 1.04
C HIS A 114 -1.48 12.78 -0.05
N THR A 115 -0.67 11.77 0.30
CA THR A 115 -0.24 10.72 -0.64
C THR A 115 -1.42 9.83 -1.05
N GLY A 116 -2.28 9.45 -0.10
CA GLY A 116 -3.51 8.71 -0.36
C GLY A 116 -4.52 9.53 -1.18
N TYR A 117 -4.68 10.82 -0.90
CA TYR A 117 -5.53 11.71 -1.69
C TYR A 117 -5.04 11.77 -3.14
N TRP A 118 -3.73 11.90 -3.37
CA TRP A 118 -3.15 11.87 -4.71
C TRP A 118 -3.42 10.52 -5.42
N LEU A 119 -3.23 9.39 -4.73
CA LEU A 119 -3.55 8.06 -5.25
C LEU A 119 -5.03 7.99 -5.68
N ALA A 120 -5.95 8.36 -4.80
CA ALA A 120 -7.37 8.29 -5.07
C ALA A 120 -7.82 9.25 -6.17
N TRP A 121 -7.29 10.47 -6.18
CA TRP A 121 -7.57 11.46 -7.21
C TRP A 121 -7.15 10.97 -8.60
N THR A 122 -5.98 10.33 -8.68
CA THR A 122 -5.37 9.86 -9.92
C THR A 122 -6.01 8.58 -10.43
N TYR A 123 -6.29 7.61 -9.55
CA TYR A 123 -6.60 6.24 -9.95
C TYR A 123 -8.01 5.73 -9.58
N ALA A 124 -8.77 6.40 -8.69
CA ALA A 124 -10.08 5.87 -8.31
C ALA A 124 -11.05 5.96 -9.50
N ARG A 125 -11.83 4.89 -9.73
CA ARG A 125 -12.72 4.80 -10.90
C ARG A 125 -14.13 5.32 -10.61
N ALA A 126 -14.62 5.11 -9.40
CA ALA A 126 -15.96 5.52 -8.99
C ALA A 126 -15.90 6.66 -7.96
N ASP A 127 -15.46 6.34 -6.74
CA ASP A 127 -15.57 7.26 -5.59
C ASP A 127 -14.31 8.11 -5.42
N LYS A 128 -14.15 9.12 -6.28
CA LYS A 128 -13.06 10.10 -6.14
C LYS A 128 -13.28 11.00 -4.91
N PRO A 129 -12.21 11.37 -4.19
CA PRO A 129 -12.33 12.31 -3.09
C PRO A 129 -12.79 13.69 -3.60
N ALA A 130 -13.53 14.42 -2.77
CA ALA A 130 -13.99 15.76 -3.11
C ALA A 130 -12.79 16.69 -3.41
N PRO A 131 -12.88 17.57 -4.43
CA PRO A 131 -11.84 18.53 -4.73
C PRO A 131 -11.49 19.39 -3.50
N GLY A 132 -10.21 19.45 -3.16
CA GLY A 132 -9.74 20.26 -2.02
C GLY A 132 -9.98 19.61 -0.65
N LEU A 133 -10.34 18.32 -0.60
CA LEU A 133 -10.41 17.59 0.66
C LEU A 133 -9.07 17.71 1.42
N GLY A 134 -9.13 18.36 2.58
CA GLY A 134 -7.97 18.65 3.42
C GLY A 134 -7.81 17.65 4.56
N PHE A 135 -6.60 17.56 5.09
CA PHE A 135 -6.34 16.81 6.32
C PHE A 135 -6.87 17.61 7.51
N ASP A 136 -7.80 17.03 8.26
CA ASP A 136 -8.34 17.59 9.49
C ASP A 136 -7.77 16.83 10.70
N GLU A 137 -6.86 17.48 11.42
CA GLU A 137 -6.27 16.94 12.65
C GLU A 137 -7.32 16.71 13.75
N SER A 138 -8.39 17.52 13.78
CA SER A 138 -9.44 17.38 14.79
C SER A 138 -10.28 16.10 14.61
N ALA A 139 -10.23 15.50 13.43
CA ALA A 139 -10.85 14.21 13.13
C ALA A 139 -10.03 13.01 13.64
N LEU A 140 -8.80 13.23 14.12
CA LEU A 140 -8.00 12.17 14.74
C LEU A 140 -8.60 11.78 16.10
N SER A 141 -8.67 10.48 16.33
CA SER A 141 -9.18 9.94 17.58
C SER A 141 -8.26 10.34 18.74
N LYS A 142 -8.81 11.10 19.69
CA LYS A 142 -8.16 11.37 20.99
C LYS A 142 -8.39 10.23 21.99
N ALA A 143 -8.68 9.01 21.50
CA ALA A 143 -9.13 7.89 22.30
C ALA A 143 -8.24 7.57 23.51
N ALA A 144 -8.85 6.85 24.44
CA ALA A 144 -8.23 6.33 25.65
C ALA A 144 -6.90 5.62 25.33
N PRO A 145 -5.91 5.66 26.25
CA PRO A 145 -4.60 5.08 26.04
C PRO A 145 -4.72 3.61 25.61
N ILE A 146 -4.26 3.29 24.39
CA ILE A 146 -4.01 1.91 23.99
C ILE A 146 -2.66 1.45 24.55
N PRO A 147 -2.49 0.14 24.82
CA PRO A 147 -1.17 -0.41 25.14
C PRO A 147 -0.19 -0.09 24.01
N LYS A 148 0.90 0.61 24.35
CA LYS A 148 1.95 0.94 23.39
C LYS A 148 2.63 -0.32 22.89
N GLN A 149 2.85 -0.41 21.59
CA GLN A 149 3.60 -1.48 20.98
C GLN A 149 5.10 -1.29 21.26
N THR A 150 5.75 -2.37 21.69
CA THR A 150 7.21 -2.36 21.88
C THR A 150 7.93 -2.44 20.54
N LEU A 151 9.21 -2.06 20.51
CA LEU A 151 10.04 -2.18 19.32
C LEU A 151 10.07 -3.62 18.78
N ASP A 152 10.27 -4.60 19.66
CA ASP A 152 10.28 -6.01 19.29
C ASP A 152 8.93 -6.49 18.74
N GLN A 153 7.82 -5.99 19.28
CA GLN A 153 6.48 -6.29 18.75
C GLN A 153 6.31 -5.74 17.34
N LEU A 154 6.78 -4.52 17.09
CA LEU A 154 6.72 -3.90 15.76
C LEU A 154 7.64 -4.59 14.75
N GLN A 155 8.84 -5.02 15.17
CA GLN A 155 9.75 -5.80 14.31
C GLN A 155 9.17 -7.16 13.95
N LYS A 156 8.58 -7.88 14.92
CA LYS A 156 7.89 -9.14 14.65
C LYS A 156 6.69 -8.94 13.72
N LEU A 157 5.94 -7.85 13.92
CA LEU A 157 4.82 -7.51 13.06
C LEU A 157 5.28 -7.16 11.64
N GLU A 158 6.38 -6.43 11.46
CA GLU A 158 6.99 -6.14 10.17
C GLU A 158 7.36 -7.43 9.44
N ALA A 159 8.08 -8.33 10.11
CA ALA A 159 8.48 -9.61 9.55
C ALA A 159 7.26 -10.45 9.12
N GLY A 160 6.23 -10.54 9.95
CA GLY A 160 5.01 -11.28 9.62
C GLY A 160 4.14 -10.63 8.56
N LEU A 161 4.17 -9.30 8.40
CA LEU A 161 3.52 -8.60 7.28
C LEU A 161 4.26 -8.88 5.98
N ARG A 162 5.59 -8.82 6.00
CA ARG A 162 6.43 -9.10 4.84
C ARG A 162 6.27 -10.53 4.35
N GLU A 163 6.30 -11.51 5.25
CA GLU A 163 6.08 -12.91 4.91
C GLU A 163 4.71 -13.12 4.25
N ARG A 164 3.65 -12.51 4.80
CA ARG A 164 2.32 -12.58 4.19
C ARG A 164 2.26 -11.93 2.81
N ASP A 165 2.94 -10.82 2.60
CA ASP A 165 2.99 -10.18 1.28
C ASP A 165 3.71 -11.05 0.25
N GLU A 166 4.83 -11.67 0.64
CA GLU A 166 5.58 -12.59 -0.22
C GLU A 166 4.72 -13.82 -0.58
N GLN A 167 3.99 -14.38 0.39
CA GLN A 167 3.04 -15.48 0.14
C GLN A 167 1.89 -15.06 -0.79
N LEU A 168 1.31 -13.87 -0.59
CA LEU A 168 0.24 -13.34 -1.45
C LEU A 168 0.75 -13.07 -2.86
N ALA A 169 1.97 -12.55 -3.02
CA ALA A 169 2.59 -12.34 -4.32
C ALA A 169 2.82 -13.66 -5.05
N ALA A 170 3.38 -14.66 -4.36
CA ALA A 170 3.60 -16.00 -4.92
C ALA A 170 2.28 -16.68 -5.33
N ALA A 171 1.25 -16.63 -4.47
CA ALA A 171 -0.07 -17.18 -4.78
C ALA A 171 -0.72 -16.52 -6.00
N ARG A 172 -0.60 -15.18 -6.13
CA ARG A 172 -1.10 -14.44 -7.30
C ARG A 172 -0.37 -14.83 -8.58
N ALA A 173 0.96 -14.95 -8.54
CA ALA A 173 1.75 -15.38 -9.69
C ALA A 173 1.39 -16.81 -10.12
N GLY A 174 1.21 -17.72 -9.15
CA GLY A 174 0.76 -19.09 -9.40
C GLY A 174 -0.63 -19.13 -10.06
N ASN A 175 -1.59 -18.36 -9.56
CA ASN A 175 -2.93 -18.28 -10.15
C ASN A 175 -2.90 -17.74 -11.58
N ALA A 176 -2.11 -16.71 -11.86
CA ALA A 176 -1.98 -16.16 -13.22
C ALA A 176 -1.41 -17.19 -14.20
N ALA A 177 -0.40 -17.97 -13.77
CA ALA A 177 0.17 -19.05 -14.59
C ALA A 177 -0.86 -20.15 -14.87
N LEU A 178 -1.63 -20.55 -13.85
CA LEU A 178 -2.70 -21.55 -13.99
C LEU A 178 -3.83 -21.06 -14.91
N ASP A 179 -4.20 -19.78 -14.84
CA ASP A 179 -5.22 -19.19 -15.71
C ASP A 179 -4.80 -19.20 -17.18
N GLU A 180 -3.54 -18.87 -17.48
CA GLU A 180 -3.00 -18.96 -18.85
C GLU A 180 -2.93 -20.41 -19.35
N GLU A 181 -2.56 -21.36 -18.49
CA GLU A 181 -2.57 -22.79 -18.83
C GLU A 181 -3.99 -23.31 -19.09
N LEU A 182 -4.97 -22.91 -18.26
CA LEU A 182 -6.38 -23.26 -18.48
C LEU A 182 -6.91 -22.69 -19.80
N LYS A 183 -6.55 -21.46 -20.16
CA LYS A 183 -6.89 -20.88 -21.47
C LYS A 183 -6.28 -21.69 -22.60
N ARG A 184 -4.99 -22.06 -22.50
CA ARG A 184 -4.27 -22.88 -23.49
C ARG A 184 -4.95 -24.24 -23.68
N LEU A 185 -5.17 -24.98 -22.59
CA LEU A 185 -5.77 -26.32 -22.63
C LEU A 185 -7.21 -26.29 -23.17
N ARG A 186 -8.01 -25.26 -22.82
CA ARG A 186 -9.35 -25.09 -23.38
C ARG A 186 -9.31 -24.86 -24.90
N ALA A 187 -8.34 -24.09 -25.39
CA ALA A 187 -8.16 -23.88 -26.83
C ALA A 187 -7.74 -25.17 -27.56
N GLU A 188 -6.83 -25.95 -26.98
CA GLU A 188 -6.40 -27.24 -27.52
C GLU A 188 -7.57 -28.24 -27.59
N VAL A 189 -8.35 -28.37 -26.52
CA VAL A 189 -9.54 -29.23 -26.49
C VAL A 189 -10.58 -28.79 -27.51
N ALA A 190 -10.81 -27.49 -27.67
CA ALA A 190 -11.73 -26.97 -28.68
C ALA A 190 -11.25 -27.29 -30.11
N ALA A 191 -9.95 -27.17 -30.37
CA ALA A 191 -9.35 -27.53 -31.66
C ALA A 191 -9.46 -29.04 -31.94
N ALA A 192 -9.15 -29.89 -30.94
CA ALA A 192 -9.28 -31.34 -31.05
C ALA A 192 -10.73 -31.77 -31.34
N LYS A 193 -11.71 -31.21 -30.61
CA LYS A 193 -13.13 -31.47 -30.85
C LYS A 193 -13.56 -31.08 -32.27
N LYS A 194 -13.09 -29.92 -32.77
CA LYS A 194 -13.38 -29.47 -34.13
C LYS A 194 -12.77 -30.39 -35.19
N ALA A 195 -11.55 -30.89 -34.96
CA ALA A 195 -10.89 -31.84 -35.84
C ALA A 195 -11.62 -33.19 -35.89
N SER A 196 -11.99 -33.75 -34.74
CA SER A 196 -12.76 -35.01 -34.66
C SER A 196 -14.12 -34.91 -35.34
N ALA A 197 -14.83 -33.79 -35.22
CA ALA A 197 -16.13 -33.59 -35.88
C ALA A 197 -16.04 -33.46 -37.42
N ALA A 198 -14.84 -33.26 -37.97
CA ALA A 198 -14.62 -33.12 -39.41
C ALA A 198 -14.26 -34.45 -40.10
N GLN A 199 -14.06 -35.53 -39.34
CA GLN A 199 -13.92 -36.89 -39.87
C GLN A 199 -15.27 -37.62 -39.75
N PRO A 200 -15.81 -38.18 -40.84
CA PRO A 200 -16.96 -39.07 -40.75
C PRO A 200 -16.54 -40.41 -40.11
N ASP A 201 -17.43 -41.01 -39.33
CA ASP A 201 -17.28 -42.34 -38.73
C ASP A 201 -16.98 -43.44 -39.77
#